data_AF-A0AAU3GJ95-F1
#
_entry.id   AF-A0AAU3GJ95-F1
#
_cell.length_a   1.000
_cell.length_b   1.000
_cell.length_c   1.000
_cell.angle_alpha   90.00
_cell.angle_beta   90.00
_cell.angle_gamma   90.00
#
_symmetry.space_group_name_H-M   'P 1'
#
loop_
_entity.id
_entity.type
_entity.pdbx_description
1 polymer ?
#
loop_
_entity_poly.entity_id
_entity_poly.type
_entity_poly.pdbx_seq_one_letter_code
_entity_poly.pdbx_strand_id
1 'polypeptide(L)'
;MTHLEKKQHGQEVQALRAAVERGDLLAYVNADLRFHVELLALAGNAHLVEIARDLRYRARLYGLKKMSERGTLADSAREHVAILDALVRGDADAARTIMDHHIQHIRGIWADRPE
;
A
#
# COMPACT_ATOMS: atom_id res chain seq x y z
N MET A 1 14.38 5.53 -9.83
CA MET A 1 14.12 6.27 -8.57
C MET A 1 15.37 6.99 -8.10
N THR A 2 15.24 8.28 -7.77
CA THR A 2 16.25 9.09 -7.11
C THR A 2 16.44 8.66 -5.65
N HIS A 3 17.54 9.08 -5.02
CA HIS A 3 17.79 8.81 -3.60
C HIS A 3 16.73 9.43 -2.67
N LEU A 4 16.20 10.60 -3.05
CA LEU A 4 15.15 11.29 -2.31
C LEU A 4 13.82 10.52 -2.38
N GLU A 5 13.45 10.02 -3.55
CA GLU A 5 12.26 9.18 -3.73
C GLU A 5 12.36 7.90 -2.88
N LYS A 6 13.52 7.22 -2.89
CA LYS A 6 13.72 6.01 -2.06
C LYS A 6 13.55 6.31 -0.56
N LYS A 7 14.07 7.45 -0.10
CA LYS A 7 13.94 7.88 1.31
C LYS A 7 12.48 8.17 1.68
N GLN A 8 11.77 8.93 0.83
CA GLN A 8 10.38 9.32 1.05
C GLN A 8 9.46 8.08 1.12
N HIS A 9 9.53 7.18 0.15
CA HIS A 9 8.73 5.94 0.16
C HIS A 9 9.07 5.06 1.39
N GLY A 10 10.34 5.05 1.81
CA GLY A 10 10.76 4.36 3.04
C GLY A 10 10.11 4.92 4.30
N GLN A 11 9.89 6.24 4.38
CA GLN A 11 9.21 6.87 5.51
C GLN A 11 7.74 6.48 5.57
N GLU A 12 7.06 6.40 4.43
CA GLU A 12 5.64 5.99 4.39
C GLU A 12 5.45 4.52 4.78
N VAL A 13 6.35 3.63 4.35
CA VAL A 13 6.34 2.22 4.78
C VAL A 13 6.60 2.08 6.28
N GLN A 14 7.48 2.90 6.86
CA GLN A 14 7.69 2.94 8.31
C GLN A 14 6.44 3.47 9.04
N ALA A 15 5.78 4.50 8.50
CA ALA A 15 4.55 5.03 9.05
C ALA A 15 3.42 4.00 9.05
N LEU A 16 3.29 3.21 7.98
CA LEU A 16 2.36 2.07 7.92
C LEU A 16 2.59 1.08 9.05
N ARG A 17 3.83 0.61 9.22
CA ARG A 17 4.17 -0.36 10.28
C ARG A 17 3.85 0.18 11.67
N ALA A 18 4.28 1.41 11.94
CA ALA A 18 4.06 2.04 13.23
C ALA A 18 2.56 2.28 13.51
N ALA A 19 1.76 2.58 12.48
CA ALA A 19 0.31 2.70 12.61
C ALA A 19 -0.36 1.36 12.95
N VAL A 20 0.06 0.26 12.32
CA VAL A 20 -0.41 -1.09 12.69
C VAL A 20 -0.07 -1.43 14.14
N GLU A 21 1.16 -1.19 14.57
CA GLU A 21 1.61 -1.47 15.94
C GLU A 21 0.80 -0.70 17.00
N ARG A 22 0.34 0.52 16.67
CA ARG A 22 -0.48 1.35 17.56
C ARG A 22 -1.99 1.13 17.41
N GLY A 23 -2.44 0.31 16.45
CA GLY A 23 -3.86 0.19 16.10
C GLY A 23 -4.47 1.48 15.55
N ASP A 24 -3.66 2.38 15.00
CA ASP A 24 -4.09 3.69 14.51
C ASP A 24 -4.51 3.60 13.04
N LEU A 25 -5.79 3.32 12.83
CA LEU A 25 -6.38 3.13 11.50
C LEU A 25 -6.30 4.39 10.62
N LEU A 26 -6.42 5.57 11.23
CA LEU A 26 -6.35 6.82 10.49
C LEU A 26 -4.93 7.06 9.97
N ALA A 27 -3.92 6.86 10.83
CA ALA A 27 -2.53 6.93 10.40
C ALA A 27 -2.19 5.90 9.33
N TYR A 28 -2.72 4.68 9.44
CA TYR A 28 -2.54 3.63 8.45
C TYR A 28 -3.08 4.04 7.07
N VAL A 29 -4.33 4.51 7.00
CA VAL A 29 -4.95 4.94 5.73
C VAL A 29 -4.18 6.08 5.08
N ASN A 30 -3.74 7.06 5.86
CA ASN A 30 -2.98 8.19 5.34
C ASN A 30 -1.62 7.75 4.78
N ALA A 31 -0.90 6.87 5.49
CA ALA A 31 0.39 6.35 5.03
C ALA A 31 0.24 5.44 3.79
N ASP A 32 -0.79 4.57 3.75
CA ASP A 32 -1.14 3.73 2.60
C ASP A 32 -1.39 4.59 1.35
N LEU A 33 -2.22 5.64 1.49
CA LEU A 33 -2.54 6.53 0.38
C LEU A 33 -1.30 7.27 -0.13
N ARG A 34 -0.47 7.83 0.76
CA ARG A 34 0.73 8.55 0.37
C ARG A 34 1.71 7.64 -0.37
N PHE A 35 1.97 6.44 0.17
CA PHE A 35 2.84 5.47 -0.49
C PHE A 35 2.38 5.16 -1.93
N HIS A 36 1.09 4.88 -2.14
CA HIS A 36 0.57 4.55 -3.46
C HIS A 36 0.60 5.73 -4.44
N VAL A 37 0.25 6.94 -3.96
CA VAL A 37 0.27 8.15 -4.78
C VAL A 37 1.69 8.48 -5.22
N GLU A 38 2.65 8.43 -4.30
CA GLU A 38 4.07 8.69 -4.60
C GLU A 38 4.62 7.66 -5.59
N LEU A 39 4.28 6.38 -5.40
CA LEU A 39 4.71 5.31 -6.30
C LEU A 39 4.15 5.49 -7.73
N LEU A 40 2.86 5.79 -7.85
CA LEU A 40 2.23 6.02 -9.15
C LEU A 40 2.71 7.30 -9.82
N ALA A 41 3.08 8.33 -9.04
CA ALA A 41 3.62 9.57 -9.58
C ALA A 41 4.92 9.37 -10.36
N LEU A 42 5.69 8.31 -10.05
CA LEU A 42 6.89 7.93 -10.80
C LEU A 42 6.59 7.59 -12.27
N ALA A 43 5.36 7.21 -12.61
CA ALA A 43 4.94 6.94 -13.98
C ALA A 43 4.67 8.22 -14.80
N GLY A 44 4.67 9.40 -14.17
CA GLY A 44 4.56 10.69 -14.85
C GLY A 44 3.16 11.03 -15.37
N ASN A 45 2.12 10.28 -15.00
CA ASN A 45 0.74 10.52 -15.43
C ASN A 45 -0.13 11.04 -14.28
N ALA A 46 -0.21 12.36 -14.14
CA ALA A 46 -0.95 13.01 -13.06
C ALA A 46 -2.45 12.67 -13.05
N HIS A 47 -3.06 12.47 -14.22
CA HIS A 47 -4.48 12.11 -14.31
C HIS A 47 -4.75 10.71 -13.75
N LEU A 48 -3.90 9.74 -14.08
CA LEU A 48 -4.02 8.38 -13.52
C LEU A 48 -3.77 8.36 -12.00
N VAL A 49 -2.84 9.17 -11.51
CA VAL A 49 -2.57 9.32 -10.08
C VAL A 49 -3.81 9.83 -9.34
N GLU A 50 -4.47 10.87 -9.87
CA GLU A 50 -5.71 11.42 -9.29
C GLU A 50 -6.83 10.38 -9.23
N ILE A 51 -7.05 9.64 -10.32
CA ILE A 51 -8.06 8.56 -10.38
C ILE A 51 -7.75 7.47 -9.36
N ALA A 52 -6.52 6.99 -9.32
CA ALA A 52 -6.10 5.92 -8.41
C ALA A 52 -6.21 6.35 -6.94
N ARG A 53 -5.88 7.60 -6.62
CA ARG A 53 -6.04 8.18 -5.27
C ARG A 53 -7.49 8.13 -4.81
N ASP A 54 -8.43 8.61 -5.64
CA ASP A 54 -9.86 8.62 -5.31
C ASP A 54 -10.40 7.19 -5.13
N LEU A 55 -10.08 6.28 -6.05
CA LEU A 55 -10.49 4.88 -5.94
C LEU A 55 -9.95 4.23 -4.67
N ARG A 56 -8.67 4.43 -4.33
CA ARG A 56 -8.08 3.85 -3.13
C ARG A 56 -8.69 4.42 -1.86
N TYR A 57 -8.92 5.73 -1.79
CA TYR A 57 -9.57 6.36 -0.64
C TYR A 57 -10.95 5.75 -0.39
N ARG A 58 -11.78 5.65 -1.44
CA ARG A 58 -13.12 5.04 -1.34
C ARG A 58 -13.05 3.56 -0.97
N ALA A 59 -12.10 2.82 -1.53
CA ALA A 59 -11.94 1.41 -1.25
C ALA A 59 -11.53 1.13 0.20
N ARG A 60 -10.86 2.08 0.87
CA ARG A 60 -10.53 2.00 2.29
C ARG A 60 -11.72 2.28 3.22
N LEU A 61 -12.78 2.96 2.74
CA LEU A 61 -14.04 3.10 3.50
C LEU A 61 -14.72 1.75 3.71
N TYR A 62 -14.50 0.80 2.80
CA TYR A 62 -15.09 -0.53 2.83
C TYR A 62 -14.01 -1.59 3.11
N GLY A 63 -14.00 -2.15 4.32
CA GLY A 63 -13.14 -3.29 4.68
C GLY A 63 -12.00 -2.98 5.65
N LEU A 64 -11.63 -1.72 5.88
CA LEU A 64 -10.56 -1.37 6.84
C LEU A 64 -10.84 -1.89 8.25
N LYS A 65 -12.08 -1.76 8.72
CA LYS A 65 -12.50 -2.31 10.03
C LYS A 65 -12.33 -3.83 10.08
N LYS A 66 -12.78 -4.55 9.04
CA LYS A 66 -12.61 -6.01 8.93
C LYS A 66 -11.12 -6.40 8.90
N MET A 67 -10.29 -5.65 8.18
CA MET A 67 -8.84 -5.90 8.14
C MET A 67 -8.19 -5.73 9.52
N SER A 68 -8.61 -4.70 10.25
CA SER A 68 -8.15 -4.46 11.62
C SER A 68 -8.54 -5.61 12.54
N GLU A 69 -9.80 -6.03 12.51
CA GLU A 69 -10.33 -7.10 13.37
C GLU A 69 -9.70 -8.45 13.05
N ARG A 70 -9.36 -8.72 11.79
CA ARG A 70 -8.71 -9.96 11.34
C ARG A 70 -7.18 -9.94 11.41
N GLY A 71 -6.58 -8.81 11.77
CA GLY A 71 -5.12 -8.65 11.83
C GLY A 71 -4.42 -8.55 10.46
N THR A 72 -5.16 -8.53 9.34
CA THR A 72 -4.58 -8.53 7.99
C THR A 72 -3.95 -7.20 7.59
N LEU A 73 -4.09 -6.14 8.42
CA LEU A 73 -3.32 -4.90 8.26
C LEU A 73 -1.81 -5.14 8.41
N ALA A 74 -1.39 -6.05 9.29
CA ALA A 74 0.01 -6.38 9.46
C ALA A 74 0.57 -7.07 8.21
N ASP A 75 -0.24 -7.92 7.58
CA ASP A 75 0.14 -8.64 6.35
C ASP A 75 0.27 -7.66 5.20
N SER A 76 -0.71 -6.76 5.05
CA SER A 76 -0.65 -5.71 4.06
C SER A 76 0.56 -4.79 4.27
N ALA A 77 0.89 -4.39 5.51
CA ALA A 77 2.09 -3.60 5.79
C ALA A 77 3.39 -4.30 5.37
N ARG A 78 3.48 -5.64 5.54
CA ARG A 78 4.65 -6.43 5.08
C ARG A 78 4.76 -6.46 3.56
N GLU A 79 3.64 -6.53 2.84
CA GLU A 79 3.64 -6.46 1.37
C GLU A 79 4.19 -5.12 0.87
N HIS A 80 3.82 -4.00 1.51
CA HIS A 80 4.36 -2.67 1.15
C HIS A 80 5.89 -2.60 1.32
N VAL A 81 6.43 -3.21 2.38
CA VAL A 81 7.89 -3.34 2.56
C VAL A 81 8.51 -4.13 1.41
N ALA A 82 7.94 -5.29 1.08
CA ALA A 82 8.45 -6.15 0.02
C ALA A 82 8.42 -5.46 -1.37
N ILE A 83 7.36 -4.69 -1.66
CA ILE A 83 7.25 -3.88 -2.87
C ILE A 83 8.38 -2.83 -2.90
N LEU A 84 8.57 -2.09 -1.80
CA LEU A 84 9.62 -1.08 -1.72
C LEU A 84 11.01 -1.69 -1.91
N ASP A 85 11.28 -2.84 -1.28
CA ASP A 85 12.56 -3.53 -1.41
C ASP A 85 12.83 -3.98 -2.85
N ALA A 86 11.82 -4.51 -3.55
CA ALA A 86 11.93 -4.85 -4.97
C ALA A 86 12.23 -3.61 -5.82
N LEU A 87 11.52 -2.50 -5.59
CA LEU A 87 11.73 -1.23 -6.30
C LEU A 87 13.13 -0.64 -6.03
N VAL A 88 13.60 -0.69 -4.78
CA VAL A 88 14.93 -0.19 -4.39
C VAL A 88 16.05 -0.97 -5.06
N ARG A 89 15.87 -2.30 -5.21
CA ARG A 89 16.77 -3.21 -5.94
C ARG A 89 16.67 -3.09 -7.46
N GLY A 90 15.65 -2.39 -7.99
CA GLY A 90 15.40 -2.27 -9.42
C GLY A 90 14.81 -3.54 -10.05
N ASP A 91 14.25 -4.43 -9.23
CA ASP A 91 13.64 -5.69 -9.69
C ASP A 91 12.16 -5.45 -10.03
N ALA A 92 11.92 -5.07 -11.29
CA ALA A 92 10.59 -4.73 -11.77
C ALA A 92 9.63 -5.94 -11.80
N ASP A 93 10.15 -7.14 -12.10
CA ASP A 93 9.34 -8.35 -12.16
C ASP A 93 8.88 -8.76 -10.77
N ALA A 94 9.79 -8.76 -9.77
CA ALA A 94 9.41 -8.99 -8.39
C ALA A 94 8.40 -7.95 -7.89
N ALA A 95 8.63 -6.65 -8.17
CA ALA A 95 7.71 -5.60 -7.76
C ALA A 95 6.30 -5.79 -8.35
N ARG A 96 6.21 -6.21 -9.63
CA ARG A 96 4.95 -6.54 -10.29
C ARG A 96 4.27 -7.74 -9.63
N THR A 97 4.97 -8.85 -9.46
CA THR A 97 4.40 -10.06 -8.84
C THR A 97 3.86 -9.78 -7.43
N ILE A 98 4.60 -9.03 -6.61
CA ILE A 98 4.17 -8.67 -5.26
C ILE A 98 2.96 -7.73 -5.31
N MET A 99 2.92 -6.76 -6.22
CA MET A 99 1.77 -5.86 -6.37
C MET A 99 0.52 -6.61 -6.82
N ASP A 100 0.63 -7.58 -7.72
CA ASP A 100 -0.50 -8.41 -8.16
C ASP A 100 -1.06 -9.21 -6.98
N HIS A 101 -0.20 -9.83 -6.16
CA HIS A 101 -0.61 -10.50 -4.93
C HIS A 101 -1.29 -9.53 -3.95
N HIS A 102 -0.69 -8.36 -3.71
CA HIS A 102 -1.23 -7.33 -2.83
C HIS A 102 -2.65 -6.91 -3.24
N ILE A 103 -2.89 -6.67 -4.54
CA ILE A 103 -4.21 -6.32 -5.05
C ILE A 103 -5.21 -7.47 -4.86
N GLN A 104 -4.79 -8.72 -5.09
CA GLN A 104 -5.65 -9.89 -4.88
C GLN A 104 -6.03 -10.07 -3.42
N HIS A 105 -5.07 -9.96 -2.50
CA HIS A 105 -5.31 -10.05 -1.05
C HIS A 105 -6.31 -8.98 -0.59
N ILE A 106 -6.13 -7.72 -1.01
CA ILE A 106 -7.09 -6.64 -0.69
C ILE A 106 -8.49 -6.92 -1.30
N ARG A 107 -8.56 -7.50 -2.50
CA ARG A 107 -9.84 -7.88 -3.12
C ARG A 107 -10.52 -9.06 -2.42
N GLY A 108 -9.76 -10.04 -1.93
CA GLY A 108 -10.27 -11.19 -1.17
C GLY A 108 -11.03 -10.75 0.08
N ILE A 109 -10.47 -9.75 0.77
CA ILE A 109 -11.10 -9.10 1.94
C ILE A 109 -12.46 -8.48 1.59
N TRP A 110 -12.62 -7.89 0.40
CA TRP A 110 -13.89 -7.30 -0.04
C TRP A 110 -14.92 -8.32 -0.52
N ALA A 111 -14.47 -9.48 -0.99
CA ALA A 111 -15.32 -10.53 -1.51
C ALA A 111 -15.92 -11.45 -0.43
N ASP A 112 -15.52 -11.29 0.86
CA ASP A 112 -15.85 -12.23 1.97
C ASP A 112 -15.58 -13.70 1.58
N ARG A 113 -14.63 -13.94 0.67
CA ARG A 113 -14.21 -15.28 0.26
C ARG A 113 -13.03 -15.70 1.15
N PRO A 114 -13.11 -16.83 1.88
CA PRO A 114 -11.93 -17.38 2.54
C PRO A 114 -10.95 -17.84 1.45
N GLU A 115 -9.71 -17.37 1.55
CA GLU A 115 -8.57 -17.97 0.83
C GLU A 115 -8.30 -19.40 1.32
#